data_AF-A0A4V2VAV5-F1
#
_entry.id   AF-A0A4V2VAV5-F1
#
_cell.length_a   1.000
_cell.length_b   1.000
_cell.length_c   1.000
_cell.angle_alpha   90.00
_cell.angle_beta   90.00
_cell.angle_gamma   90.00
#
_symmetry.space_group_name_H-M   'P 1'
#
loop_
_entity.id
_entity.type
_entity.pdbx_description
1 polymer ?
#
loop_
_entity_poly.entity_id
_entity_poly.type
_entity_poly.pdbx_seq_one_letter_code
_entity_poly.pdbx_strand_id
1 'polypeptide(L)'
;MLDAADLPDDIAALKAMLVAAQVREVRKDERIERLEKLVAAFKQAAFGRKSEKADPEQFDLALEDLETAIAAVHAGDEADSPSDKPHPKPRAANRGSLPAHLPRVEEIIEPESLICPCGGGLHRVGEDVSERLDVIPAQFRVIVTRRPKYACRAYTDGVSQAPAPARLIHAGLPTEATIAHVLVSKYADHLPLYRQAQIMSRQCIDLERRIGRSSLRSSKPASSALSIRLRI
;
A
#
# COMPACT_ATOMS: atom_id res chain seq x y z
N MET A 1 25.79 -51.41 19.11
CA MET A 1 24.41 -51.93 19.23
C MET A 1 24.45 -53.00 20.31
N LEU A 2 23.37 -53.19 21.06
CA LEU A 2 23.29 -54.33 21.98
C LEU A 2 23.05 -55.58 21.13
N ASP A 3 23.92 -56.58 21.25
CA ASP A 3 23.80 -57.83 20.50
C ASP A 3 23.03 -58.86 21.35
N ALA A 4 22.37 -59.82 20.70
CA ALA A 4 21.49 -60.79 21.35
C ALA A 4 22.18 -61.62 22.46
N ALA A 5 23.50 -61.77 22.39
CA ALA A 5 24.30 -62.49 23.38
C ALA A 5 24.53 -61.72 24.69
N ASP A 6 24.30 -60.40 24.70
CA ASP A 6 24.47 -59.54 25.89
C ASP A 6 23.18 -59.40 26.71
N LEU A 7 22.10 -60.07 26.29
CA LEU A 7 20.81 -60.01 26.96
C LEU A 7 20.70 -61.09 28.05
N PRO A 8 20.09 -60.77 29.21
CA PRO A 8 19.81 -61.78 30.22
C PRO A 8 18.84 -62.85 29.70
N ASP A 9 19.08 -64.12 30.03
CA ASP A 9 18.15 -65.23 29.70
C ASP A 9 16.94 -65.30 30.65
N ASP A 10 16.95 -64.51 31.74
CA ASP A 10 15.83 -64.42 32.67
C ASP A 10 14.69 -63.57 32.09
N ILE A 11 13.51 -64.19 31.98
CA ILE A 11 12.29 -63.58 31.46
C ILE A 11 11.89 -62.34 32.28
N ALA A 12 12.12 -62.34 33.60
CA ALA A 12 11.79 -61.20 34.43
C ALA A 12 12.71 -60.01 34.16
N ALA A 13 14.02 -60.25 34.05
CA ALA A 13 15.01 -59.25 33.65
C ALA A 13 14.74 -58.66 32.24
N LEU A 14 14.39 -59.50 31.26
CA LEU A 14 14.04 -59.05 29.90
C LEU A 14 12.79 -58.16 29.88
N LYS A 15 11.75 -58.54 30.62
CA LYS A 15 10.52 -57.72 30.74
C LYS A 15 10.81 -56.36 31.38
N ALA A 16 11.66 -56.31 32.40
CA ALA A 16 12.08 -55.05 33.03
C ALA A 16 12.86 -54.16 32.05
N MET A 17 13.78 -54.73 31.26
CA MET A 17 14.53 -54.00 30.24
C MET A 17 13.64 -53.46 29.12
N LEU A 18 12.62 -54.22 28.68
CA LEU A 18 11.65 -53.77 27.68
C LEU A 18 10.81 -52.60 28.19
N VAL A 19 10.32 -52.65 29.43
CA VAL A 19 9.60 -51.53 30.04
C VAL A 19 10.50 -50.31 30.16
N ALA A 20 11.76 -50.48 30.58
CA ALA A 20 12.72 -49.38 30.66
C ALA A 20 13.11 -48.82 29.28
N ALA A 21 13.13 -49.65 28.23
CA ALA A 21 13.33 -49.21 26.85
C ALA A 21 12.11 -48.41 26.36
N GLN A 22 10.89 -48.90 26.60
CA GLN A 22 9.65 -48.21 26.22
C GLN A 22 9.55 -46.82 26.86
N VAL A 23 9.88 -46.71 28.15
CA VAL A 23 9.90 -45.41 28.84
C VAL A 23 10.96 -44.47 28.25
N ARG A 24 12.11 -45.00 27.79
CA ARG A 24 13.15 -44.20 27.13
C ARG A 24 12.71 -43.73 25.74
N GLU A 25 12.02 -44.56 24.97
CA GLU A 25 11.50 -44.17 23.66
C GLU A 25 10.42 -43.09 23.79
N VAL A 26 9.45 -43.25 24.70
CA VAL A 26 8.43 -42.21 24.96
C VAL A 26 9.07 -40.86 25.32
N ARG A 27 10.10 -40.85 26.18
CA ARG A 27 10.83 -39.62 26.53
C ARG A 27 11.58 -39.01 25.35
N LYS A 28 12.11 -39.82 24.43
CA LYS A 28 12.77 -39.34 23.21
C LYS A 28 11.75 -38.73 22.26
N ASP A 29 10.59 -39.36 22.09
CA ASP A 29 9.52 -38.87 21.23
C ASP A 29 9.00 -37.50 21.71
N GLU A 30 8.73 -37.35 23.02
CA GLU A 30 8.37 -36.06 23.62
C GLU A 30 9.43 -34.98 23.38
N ARG A 31 10.71 -35.37 23.42
CA ARG A 31 11.83 -34.46 23.17
C ARG A 31 11.93 -34.07 21.71
N ILE A 32 11.73 -35.01 20.79
CA ILE A 32 11.71 -34.77 19.34
C ILE A 32 10.56 -33.82 19.01
N GLU A 33 9.35 -34.09 19.48
CA GLU A 33 8.18 -33.23 19.22
C GLU A 33 8.42 -31.79 19.72
N ARG A 34 9.01 -31.63 20.91
CA ARG A 34 9.38 -30.31 21.44
C ARG A 34 10.42 -29.62 20.57
N LEU A 35 11.45 -30.34 20.13
CA LEU A 35 12.52 -29.78 19.29
C LEU A 35 12.00 -29.40 17.89
N GLU A 36 11.12 -30.21 17.30
CA GLU A 36 10.49 -29.92 16.01
C GLU A 36 9.64 -28.65 16.07
N LYS A 37 8.84 -28.47 17.14
CA LYS A 37 8.08 -27.23 17.39
C LYS A 37 9.00 -26.01 17.48
N LEU A 38 10.11 -26.12 18.21
CA LEU A 38 11.09 -25.03 18.34
C LEU A 38 11.79 -24.71 17.02
N VAL A 39 12.18 -25.73 16.25
CA VAL A 39 12.79 -25.56 14.93
C VAL A 39 11.80 -24.93 13.95
N ALA A 40 10.54 -25.32 13.97
CA ALA A 40 9.49 -24.72 13.15
C ALA A 40 9.30 -23.23 13.50
N ALA A 41 9.21 -22.89 14.80
CA ALA A 41 9.12 -21.51 15.26
C ALA A 41 10.35 -20.67 14.87
N PHE A 42 11.55 -21.24 15.02
CA PHE A 42 12.79 -20.58 14.63
C PHE A 42 12.88 -20.37 13.12
N LYS A 43 12.54 -21.38 12.30
CA LYS A 43 12.48 -21.24 10.84
C LYS A 43 11.46 -20.19 10.41
N GLN A 44 10.30 -20.13 11.07
CA GLN A 44 9.29 -19.12 10.82
C GLN A 44 9.79 -17.71 11.19
N ALA A 45 10.52 -17.54 12.30
CA ALA A 45 11.07 -16.24 12.69
C ALA A 45 12.26 -15.80 11.82
N ALA A 46 13.14 -16.73 11.43
CA ALA A 46 14.34 -16.45 10.65
C ALA A 46 14.05 -16.27 9.14
N PHE A 47 13.21 -17.14 8.59
CA PHE A 47 12.97 -17.30 7.15
C PHE A 47 11.50 -17.25 6.74
N GLY A 48 10.56 -17.15 7.69
CA GLY A 48 9.16 -16.90 7.38
C GLY A 48 8.98 -15.54 6.71
N ARG A 49 7.78 -15.29 6.18
CA ARG A 49 7.44 -14.00 5.58
C ARG A 49 7.69 -12.90 6.61
N LYS A 50 8.80 -12.19 6.46
CA LYS A 50 9.02 -10.89 7.11
C LYS A 50 8.08 -9.91 6.42
N SER A 51 6.77 -10.06 6.72
CA SER A 51 5.88 -8.92 6.72
C SER A 51 6.58 -7.90 7.59
N GLU A 52 6.79 -6.73 7.01
CA GLU A 52 7.40 -5.59 7.68
C GLU A 52 6.88 -5.51 9.11
N LYS A 53 7.79 -5.30 10.07
CA LYS A 53 7.49 -5.23 11.50
C LYS A 53 6.19 -4.46 11.71
N ALA A 54 5.14 -5.15 12.18
CA ALA A 54 3.91 -4.51 12.59
C ALA A 54 4.23 -3.62 13.80
N ASP A 55 3.85 -2.36 13.68
CA ASP A 55 3.91 -1.36 14.76
C ASP A 55 2.98 -1.80 15.90
N PRO A 56 3.35 -1.71 17.20
CA PRO A 56 2.38 -1.82 18.31
C PRO A 56 1.08 -1.05 18.07
N GLU A 57 1.13 0.15 17.47
CA GLU A 57 -0.08 0.94 17.16
C GLU A 57 -0.97 0.30 16.07
N GLN A 58 -0.41 -0.58 15.22
CA GLN A 58 -1.19 -1.35 14.24
C GLN A 58 -1.94 -2.51 14.91
N PHE A 59 -1.45 -3.00 16.06
CA PHE A 59 -2.22 -3.92 16.90
C PHE A 59 -3.37 -3.20 17.58
N ASP A 60 -3.21 -1.94 17.96
CA ASP A 60 -4.30 -1.15 18.55
C ASP A 60 -5.48 -1.03 17.58
N LEU A 61 -5.24 -0.74 16.29
CA LEU A 61 -6.31 -0.71 15.29
C LEU A 61 -6.98 -2.08 15.10
N ALA A 62 -6.20 -3.17 15.08
CA ALA A 62 -6.73 -4.52 14.94
C ALA A 62 -7.50 -4.98 16.20
N LEU A 63 -7.10 -4.50 17.38
CA LEU A 63 -7.77 -4.74 18.65
C LEU A 63 -9.05 -3.91 18.76
N GLU A 64 -9.03 -2.64 18.35
CA GLU A 64 -10.22 -1.78 18.24
C GLU A 64 -11.26 -2.38 17.27
N ASP A 65 -10.84 -2.92 16.13
CA ASP A 65 -11.72 -3.62 15.19
C ASP A 65 -12.34 -4.88 15.83
N LEU A 66 -11.56 -5.62 16.62
CA LEU A 66 -12.01 -6.81 17.34
C LEU A 66 -12.98 -6.45 18.48
N GLU A 67 -12.70 -5.39 19.23
CA GLU A 67 -13.57 -4.84 20.26
C GLU A 67 -14.89 -4.36 19.67
N THR A 68 -14.86 -3.69 18.51
CA THR A 68 -16.04 -3.25 17.78
C THR A 68 -16.87 -4.45 17.28
N ALA A 69 -16.21 -5.51 16.80
CA ALA A 69 -16.88 -6.74 16.39
C ALA A 69 -17.52 -7.49 17.58
N ILE A 70 -16.82 -7.56 18.72
CA ILE A 70 -17.34 -8.14 19.95
C ILE A 70 -18.56 -7.34 20.45
N ALA A 71 -18.48 -6.01 20.45
CA ALA A 71 -19.59 -5.14 20.81
C ALA A 71 -20.82 -5.33 19.89
N ALA A 72 -20.60 -5.56 18.59
CA ALA A 72 -21.68 -5.85 17.65
C ALA A 72 -22.36 -7.21 17.90
N VAL A 73 -21.61 -8.23 18.30
CA VAL A 73 -22.15 -9.55 18.68
C VAL A 73 -22.96 -9.45 19.97
N HIS A 74 -22.42 -8.78 21.00
CA HIS A 74 -23.16 -8.55 22.25
C HIS A 74 -24.44 -7.72 22.04
N ALA A 75 -24.42 -6.75 21.11
CA ALA A 75 -25.62 -6.01 20.74
C ALA A 75 -26.66 -6.88 19.99
N GLY A 76 -26.21 -7.93 19.28
CA GLY A 76 -27.07 -8.95 18.67
C GLY A 76 -27.71 -9.87 19.72
N ASP A 77 -26.92 -10.31 20.71
CA ASP A 77 -27.42 -11.15 21.82
C ASP A 77 -28.45 -10.42 22.69
N GLU A 78 -28.29 -9.11 22.90
CA GLU A 78 -29.28 -8.27 23.59
C GLU A 78 -30.55 -8.01 22.75
N ALA A 79 -30.45 -8.09 21.42
CA ALA A 79 -31.58 -7.92 20.49
C ALA A 79 -32.46 -9.19 20.37
N ASP A 80 -31.93 -10.36 20.72
CA ASP A 80 -32.66 -11.64 20.76
C ASP A 80 -33.56 -11.78 22.00
N SER A 81 -33.58 -10.79 22.89
CA SER A 81 -34.64 -10.66 23.90
C SER A 81 -35.83 -9.88 23.32
N PRO A 82 -37.09 -10.40 23.40
CA PRO A 82 -38.23 -9.81 22.72
C PRO A 82 -38.67 -8.53 23.45
N SER A 83 -38.01 -7.43 23.16
CA SER A 83 -38.39 -6.08 23.57
C SER A 83 -39.13 -5.44 22.39
N ASP A 84 -40.45 -5.48 22.45
CA ASP A 84 -41.39 -4.76 21.58
C ASP A 84 -41.15 -3.25 21.73
N LYS A 85 -40.21 -2.70 20.96
CA LYS A 85 -39.92 -1.27 20.89
C LYS A 85 -39.95 -0.81 19.44
N PRO A 86 -40.60 0.33 19.15
CA PRO A 86 -40.73 0.83 17.80
C PRO A 86 -39.35 1.11 17.20
N HIS A 87 -39.10 0.55 16.01
CA HIS A 87 -37.84 0.72 15.28
C HIS A 87 -37.43 2.20 15.23
N PRO A 88 -36.28 2.59 15.81
CA PRO A 88 -35.81 3.95 15.71
C PRO A 88 -35.45 4.24 14.24
N LYS A 89 -36.00 5.33 13.70
CA LYS A 89 -35.60 5.85 12.39
C LYS A 89 -34.08 6.00 12.36
N PRO A 90 -33.38 5.56 11.28
CA PRO A 90 -31.94 5.70 11.20
C PRO A 90 -31.58 7.17 11.35
N ARG A 91 -30.82 7.48 12.41
CA ARG A 91 -30.27 8.82 12.60
C ARG A 91 -29.34 9.10 11.42
N ALA A 92 -29.57 10.18 10.70
CA ALA A 92 -28.66 10.64 9.67
C ALA A 92 -27.26 10.80 10.29
N ALA A 93 -26.32 9.97 9.86
CA ALA A 93 -24.95 10.04 10.35
C ALA A 93 -24.33 11.34 9.84
N ASN A 94 -24.16 12.33 10.72
CA ASN A 94 -23.44 13.56 10.39
C ASN A 94 -21.97 13.21 10.15
N ARG A 95 -21.56 13.09 8.88
CA ARG A 95 -20.18 12.76 8.48
C ARG A 95 -19.20 13.94 8.62
N GLY A 96 -19.60 15.03 9.28
CA GLY A 96 -18.82 16.26 9.38
C GLY A 96 -18.68 16.99 8.04
N SER A 97 -18.24 18.26 8.07
CA SER A 97 -17.91 19.03 6.86
C SER A 97 -16.45 18.83 6.48
N LEU A 98 -16.14 18.78 5.18
CA LEU A 98 -14.75 18.70 4.71
C LEU A 98 -13.99 20.02 5.01
N PRO A 99 -12.66 19.98 5.18
CA PRO A 99 -11.87 21.17 5.48
C PRO A 99 -11.96 22.25 4.39
N ALA A 100 -12.21 23.50 4.78
CA ALA A 100 -12.45 24.61 3.86
C ALA A 100 -11.23 25.04 3.01
N HIS A 101 -10.02 24.62 3.38
CA HIS A 101 -8.80 24.95 2.64
C HIS A 101 -8.53 24.00 1.46
N LEU A 102 -9.26 22.89 1.36
CA LEU A 102 -9.14 21.99 0.23
C LEU A 102 -9.80 22.60 -1.01
N PRO A 103 -9.18 22.46 -2.20
CA PRO A 103 -9.77 22.96 -3.44
C PRO A 103 -11.06 22.17 -3.76
N ARG A 104 -12.13 22.90 -4.05
CA ARG A 104 -13.41 22.34 -4.51
C ARG A 104 -13.45 22.33 -6.03
N VAL A 105 -13.71 21.16 -6.62
CA VAL A 105 -13.98 21.00 -8.05
C VAL A 105 -15.47 20.73 -8.20
N GLU A 106 -16.17 21.62 -8.91
CA GLU A 106 -17.62 21.52 -9.09
C GLU A 106 -17.95 20.73 -10.37
N GLU A 107 -18.74 19.67 -10.21
CA GLU A 107 -19.32 18.91 -11.33
C GLU A 107 -20.83 19.13 -11.33
N ILE A 108 -21.32 19.86 -12.34
CA ILE A 108 -22.75 20.14 -12.50
C ILE A 108 -23.35 19.10 -13.44
N ILE A 109 -24.26 18.29 -12.92
CA ILE A 109 -25.00 17.30 -13.71
C ILE A 109 -26.35 17.91 -14.09
N GLU A 110 -26.50 18.27 -15.37
CA GLU A 110 -27.75 18.79 -15.92
C GLU A 110 -28.59 17.68 -16.57
N PRO A 111 -29.93 17.81 -16.59
CA PRO A 111 -30.79 16.88 -17.31
C PRO A 111 -30.53 16.96 -18.83
N GLU A 112 -30.77 15.84 -19.54
CA GLU A 112 -30.51 15.72 -20.98
C GLU A 112 -31.26 16.77 -21.84
N SER A 113 -32.39 17.26 -21.35
CA SER A 113 -33.18 18.31 -21.99
C SER A 113 -33.65 19.33 -20.96
N LEU A 114 -33.48 20.61 -21.29
CA LEU A 114 -34.02 21.74 -20.55
C LEU A 114 -35.38 22.18 -21.09
N ILE A 115 -36.04 21.36 -21.91
CA ILE A 115 -37.36 21.63 -22.47
C ILE A 115 -38.39 20.84 -21.68
N CYS A 116 -39.33 21.55 -21.07
CA CYS A 116 -40.48 20.95 -20.42
C CYS A 116 -41.35 20.24 -21.46
N PRO A 117 -42.03 19.13 -21.12
CA PRO A 117 -42.97 18.47 -22.04
C PRO A 117 -44.05 19.39 -22.64
N CYS A 118 -44.34 20.54 -22.03
CA CYS A 118 -45.25 21.55 -22.57
C CYS A 118 -44.62 22.51 -23.60
N GLY A 119 -43.33 22.39 -23.91
CA GLY A 119 -42.58 23.24 -24.84
C GLY A 119 -41.95 24.49 -24.21
N GLY A 120 -42.16 24.74 -22.91
CA GLY A 120 -41.50 25.81 -22.17
C GLY A 120 -40.09 25.44 -21.71
N GLY A 121 -39.21 26.42 -21.51
CA GLY A 121 -37.88 26.21 -20.92
C GLY A 121 -37.96 25.90 -19.42
N LEU A 122 -37.20 24.90 -18.97
CA LEU A 122 -36.99 24.61 -17.54
C LEU A 122 -36.05 25.67 -16.95
N HIS A 123 -36.34 26.09 -15.71
CA HIS A 123 -35.50 27.01 -14.94
C HIS A 123 -35.07 26.32 -13.64
N ARG A 124 -33.89 26.69 -13.12
CA ARG A 124 -33.37 26.13 -11.86
C ARG A 124 -34.19 26.64 -10.67
N VAL A 125 -34.71 25.72 -9.86
CA VAL A 125 -35.53 26.03 -8.66
C VAL A 125 -34.73 25.84 -7.37
N GLY A 126 -33.83 24.86 -7.36
CA GLY A 126 -32.94 24.54 -6.24
C GLY A 126 -31.91 23.52 -6.69
N GLU A 127 -30.92 23.27 -5.84
CA GLU A 127 -29.89 22.27 -6.10
C GLU A 127 -29.60 21.48 -4.81
N ASP A 128 -29.41 20.19 -4.98
CA ASP A 128 -28.90 19.33 -3.92
C ASP A 128 -27.38 19.25 -4.04
N VAL A 129 -26.68 19.78 -3.04
CA VAL A 129 -25.21 19.79 -3.01
C VAL A 129 -24.71 18.62 -2.17
N SER A 130 -23.84 17.79 -2.76
CA SER A 130 -23.13 16.74 -2.03
C SER A 130 -21.62 16.93 -2.18
N GLU A 131 -20.91 17.02 -1.06
CA GLU A 131 -19.44 17.11 -1.05
C GLU A 131 -18.83 15.71 -0.94
N ARG A 132 -17.82 15.43 -1.77
CA ARG A 132 -17.06 14.17 -1.77
C ARG A 132 -15.58 14.47 -1.80
N LEU A 133 -14.80 13.77 -0.99
CA LEU A 133 -13.34 13.88 -1.00
C LEU A 133 -12.78 13.04 -2.15
N ASP A 134 -12.12 13.68 -3.09
CA ASP A 134 -11.40 13.04 -4.20
C ASP A 134 -9.88 13.13 -4.00
N VAL A 135 -9.12 12.24 -4.64
CA VAL A 135 -7.67 12.17 -4.55
C VAL A 135 -7.02 12.16 -5.93
N ILE A 136 -6.15 13.15 -6.17
CA ILE A 136 -5.27 13.15 -7.34
C ILE A 136 -3.94 12.50 -6.91
N PRO A 137 -3.55 11.35 -7.49
CA PRO A 137 -2.28 10.72 -7.14
C PRO A 137 -1.11 11.63 -7.52
N ALA A 138 -0.01 11.55 -6.78
CA ALA A 138 1.18 12.36 -7.02
C ALA A 138 1.64 12.25 -8.50
N GLN A 139 1.69 13.38 -9.22
CA GLN A 139 2.11 13.41 -10.62
C GLN A 139 3.56 13.93 -10.73
N PHE A 140 4.43 13.17 -11.39
CA PHE A 140 5.78 13.63 -11.71
C PHE A 140 5.82 14.28 -13.09
N ARG A 141 6.51 15.42 -13.19
CA ARG A 141 6.68 16.18 -14.44
C ARG A 141 8.14 16.44 -14.75
N VAL A 142 8.47 16.56 -16.03
CA VAL A 142 9.81 16.93 -16.48
C VAL A 142 9.89 18.44 -16.69
N ILE A 143 10.80 19.11 -15.99
CA ILE A 143 11.07 20.54 -16.18
C ILE A 143 12.24 20.69 -17.16
N VAL A 144 11.98 21.22 -18.35
CA VAL A 144 12.99 21.45 -19.39
C VAL A 144 13.44 22.91 -19.37
N THR A 145 14.62 23.18 -18.79
CA THR A 145 15.22 24.51 -18.81
C THR A 145 16.02 24.72 -20.10
N ARG A 146 15.54 25.57 -21.01
CA ARG A 146 16.28 25.96 -22.23
C ARG A 146 17.02 27.27 -22.00
N ARG A 147 18.34 27.28 -22.23
CA ARG A 147 19.19 28.48 -22.13
C ARG A 147 19.76 28.81 -23.52
N PRO A 148 19.01 29.54 -24.38
CA PRO A 148 19.49 29.89 -25.70
C PRO A 148 20.75 30.76 -25.62
N LYS A 149 21.63 30.57 -26.59
CA LYS A 149 22.86 31.33 -26.77
C LYS A 149 22.61 32.34 -27.88
N TYR A 150 22.95 33.60 -27.63
CA TYR A 150 22.80 34.69 -28.61
C TYR A 150 24.17 35.21 -29.00
N ALA A 151 24.36 35.50 -30.28
CA ALA A 151 25.55 36.14 -30.80
C ALA A 151 25.13 37.25 -31.75
N CYS A 152 25.82 38.38 -31.70
CA CYS A 152 25.62 39.45 -32.67
C CYS A 152 26.29 39.06 -33.99
N ARG A 153 25.64 39.31 -35.14
CA ARG A 153 26.25 39.07 -36.46
C ARG A 153 27.23 40.18 -36.87
N ALA A 154 27.05 41.39 -36.33
CA ALA A 154 27.84 42.57 -36.66
C ALA A 154 29.07 42.76 -35.75
N TYR A 155 29.09 42.11 -34.59
CA TYR A 155 30.20 42.15 -33.64
C TYR A 155 30.69 40.73 -33.40
N THR A 156 31.92 40.44 -33.80
CA THR A 156 32.49 39.09 -33.88
C THR A 156 32.87 38.49 -32.53
N ASP A 157 32.87 39.30 -31.46
CA ASP A 157 33.30 38.86 -30.14
C ASP A 157 32.12 38.65 -29.19
N GLY A 158 31.87 37.38 -28.89
CA GLY A 158 31.14 36.95 -27.69
C GLY A 158 29.77 36.33 -27.94
N VAL A 159 29.62 35.09 -27.47
CA VAL A 159 28.32 34.44 -27.31
C VAL A 159 27.77 34.80 -25.92
N SER A 160 26.63 35.51 -25.88
CA SER A 160 25.92 35.85 -24.64
C SER A 160 24.93 34.74 -24.27
N GLN A 161 25.01 34.27 -23.03
CA GLN A 161 24.10 33.28 -22.47
C GLN A 161 23.80 33.63 -21.01
N ALA A 162 22.51 33.66 -20.64
CA ALA A 162 22.10 33.83 -19.24
C ALA A 162 22.67 32.69 -18.38
N PRO A 163 23.18 32.93 -17.16
CA PRO A 163 23.80 31.91 -16.30
C PRO A 163 22.85 30.77 -15.92
N ALA A 164 23.39 29.63 -15.48
CA ALA A 164 22.57 28.49 -15.08
C ALA A 164 21.88 28.81 -13.75
N PRO A 165 20.60 28.48 -13.57
CA PRO A 165 20.00 28.51 -12.24
C PRO A 165 20.75 27.53 -11.34
N ALA A 166 21.04 27.96 -10.11
CA ALA A 166 21.63 27.10 -9.10
C ALA A 166 20.69 25.92 -8.80
N ARG A 167 21.28 24.75 -8.52
CA ARG A 167 20.57 23.53 -8.17
C ARG A 167 21.21 22.95 -6.92
N LEU A 168 20.40 22.34 -6.05
CA LEU A 168 20.90 21.70 -4.83
C LEU A 168 21.92 20.60 -5.13
N ILE A 169 21.64 19.75 -6.14
CA ILE A 169 22.56 18.71 -6.61
C ILE A 169 23.06 19.10 -8.01
N HIS A 170 24.37 19.31 -8.14
CA HIS A 170 24.98 19.60 -9.42
C HIS A 170 24.77 18.44 -10.40
N ALA A 171 24.22 18.75 -11.59
CA ALA A 171 23.87 17.78 -12.63
C ALA A 171 22.90 16.65 -12.19
N GLY A 172 22.24 16.80 -11.03
CA GLY A 172 21.20 15.88 -10.59
C GLY A 172 19.96 15.95 -11.47
N LEU A 173 19.35 14.78 -11.72
CA LEU A 173 18.01 14.66 -12.29
C LEU A 173 16.91 15.16 -11.35
N PRO A 174 16.90 14.83 -10.03
CA PRO A 174 15.80 15.21 -9.17
C PRO A 174 15.84 16.71 -8.86
N THR A 175 14.65 17.33 -8.88
CA THR A 175 14.46 18.70 -8.43
C THR A 175 14.35 18.75 -6.91
N GLU A 176 14.46 19.94 -6.33
CA GLU A 176 14.29 20.19 -4.90
C GLU A 176 12.94 19.67 -4.40
N ALA A 177 11.87 19.84 -5.20
CA ALA A 177 10.55 19.31 -4.91
C ALA A 177 10.50 17.77 -4.90
N THR A 178 11.19 17.12 -5.83
CA THR A 178 11.29 15.65 -5.88
C THR A 178 12.03 15.11 -4.66
N ILE A 179 13.11 15.80 -4.25
CA ILE A 179 13.87 15.43 -3.05
C ILE A 179 13.02 15.60 -1.80
N ALA A 180 12.33 16.74 -1.67
CA ALA A 180 11.41 17.00 -0.55
C ALA A 180 10.32 15.92 -0.46
N HIS A 181 9.71 15.54 -1.58
CA HIS A 181 8.70 14.48 -1.61
C HIS A 181 9.24 13.13 -1.10
N VAL A 182 10.43 12.71 -1.54
CA VAL A 182 11.07 11.46 -1.09
C VAL A 182 11.38 11.51 0.42
N LEU A 183 11.85 12.66 0.91
CA LEU A 183 12.18 12.85 2.32
C LEU A 183 10.93 12.84 3.22
N VAL A 184 9.88 13.59 2.86
CA VAL A 184 8.61 13.59 3.59
C VAL A 184 8.00 12.19 3.57
N SER A 185 7.94 11.56 2.40
CA SER A 185 7.44 10.19 2.26
C SER A 185 8.20 9.21 3.15
N LYS A 186 9.53 9.35 3.26
CA LYS A 186 10.35 8.42 4.06
C LYS A 186 10.19 8.66 5.56
N TYR A 187 10.21 9.92 6.00
CA TYR A 187 10.38 10.27 7.42
C TYR A 187 9.09 10.72 8.10
N ALA A 188 8.15 11.32 7.39
CA ALA A 188 6.84 11.71 7.91
C ALA A 188 5.80 10.62 7.65
N ASP A 189 5.80 10.03 6.44
CA ASP A 189 4.80 9.04 6.03
C ASP A 189 5.29 7.59 6.18
N HIS A 190 6.48 7.40 6.76
CA HIS A 190 7.11 6.09 7.02
C HIS A 190 7.17 5.14 5.81
N LEU A 191 7.20 5.68 4.59
CA LEU A 191 7.19 4.91 3.35
C LEU A 191 8.62 4.48 2.98
N PRO A 192 8.97 3.18 3.03
CA PRO A 192 10.34 2.74 2.73
C PRO A 192 10.74 3.04 1.28
N LEU A 193 12.04 3.31 1.04
CA LEU A 193 12.55 3.71 -0.28
C LEU A 193 12.24 2.72 -1.41
N TYR A 194 12.24 1.42 -1.12
CA TYR A 194 11.91 0.40 -2.14
C TYR A 194 10.44 0.49 -2.57
N ARG A 195 9.53 0.80 -1.63
CA ARG A 195 8.10 0.96 -1.89
C ARG A 195 7.84 2.26 -2.65
N GLN A 196 8.56 3.33 -2.32
CA GLN A 196 8.55 4.57 -3.12
C GLN A 196 8.97 4.29 -4.56
N ALA A 197 10.06 3.54 -4.78
CA ALA A 197 10.49 3.16 -6.12
C ALA A 197 9.43 2.36 -6.90
N GLN A 198 8.73 1.44 -6.23
CA GLN A 198 7.61 0.69 -6.83
C GLN A 198 6.40 1.59 -7.14
N ILE A 199 6.13 2.62 -6.35
CA ILE A 199 5.05 3.57 -6.63
C ILE A 199 5.42 4.42 -7.85
N MET A 200 6.67 4.87 -7.95
CA MET A 200 7.16 5.63 -9.09
C MET A 200 7.20 4.79 -10.37
N SER A 201 7.50 3.49 -10.27
CA SER A 201 7.50 2.59 -11.43
C SER A 201 6.11 2.36 -12.02
N ARG A 202 5.03 2.48 -11.23
CA ARG A 202 3.64 2.47 -11.75
C ARG A 202 3.36 3.64 -12.69
N GLN A 203 4.12 4.73 -12.57
CA GLN A 203 4.07 5.88 -13.47
C GLN A 203 5.16 5.83 -14.54
N CYS A 204 5.73 4.64 -14.77
CA CYS A 204 6.82 4.40 -15.71
C CYS A 204 8.11 5.18 -15.39
N ILE A 205 8.31 5.56 -14.12
CA ILE A 205 9.55 6.20 -13.66
C ILE A 205 10.40 5.13 -13.00
N ASP A 206 11.35 4.63 -13.76
CA ASP A 206 12.29 3.63 -13.27
C ASP A 206 13.47 4.30 -12.56
N LEU A 207 13.58 4.02 -11.26
CA LEU A 207 14.67 4.51 -10.40
C LEU A 207 15.80 3.48 -10.27
N GLU A 208 15.79 2.38 -11.05
CA GLU A 208 16.81 1.33 -11.00
C GLU A 208 18.24 1.92 -11.04
N ARG A 209 18.85 1.87 -9.85
CA ARG A 209 20.26 1.77 -9.47
C ARG A 209 21.28 1.81 -10.62
N ARG A 210 21.31 2.90 -11.38
CA ARG A 210 22.39 3.19 -12.33
C ARG A 210 22.87 4.62 -12.15
N ILE A 211 23.51 4.84 -11.01
CA ILE A 211 24.61 5.81 -10.95
C ILE A 211 25.57 5.39 -12.06
N GLY A 212 25.65 6.19 -13.13
CA GLY A 212 26.64 6.05 -14.19
C GLY A 212 26.33 5.03 -15.28
N ARG A 213 25.39 5.35 -16.18
CA ARG A 213 25.68 5.35 -17.63
C ARG A 213 24.54 6.05 -18.35
N SER A 214 24.92 6.80 -19.36
CA SER A 214 24.06 7.32 -20.42
C SER A 214 23.16 6.21 -20.99
N SER A 215 21.87 6.49 -21.09
CA SER A 215 20.92 5.93 -22.07
C SER A 215 19.50 6.21 -21.57
N LEU A 216 19.05 7.45 -21.69
CA LEU A 216 17.65 7.68 -22.07
C LEU A 216 17.51 7.08 -23.48
N ARG A 217 17.29 5.76 -23.57
CA ARG A 217 16.70 5.20 -24.77
C ARG A 217 15.27 5.68 -24.73
N SER A 218 14.97 6.61 -25.60
CA SER A 218 13.61 6.92 -26.03
C SER A 218 12.87 5.61 -26.26
N SER A 219 11.95 5.26 -25.36
CA SER A 219 10.85 4.38 -25.71
C SER A 219 10.04 5.12 -26.77
N LYS A 220 10.29 4.78 -28.04
CA LYS A 220 9.34 5.10 -29.12
C LYS A 220 7.98 4.52 -28.73
N PRO A 221 6.87 5.21 -29.03
CA PRO A 221 5.55 4.66 -28.80
C PRO A 221 5.37 3.44 -29.71
N ALA A 222 4.98 2.31 -29.15
CA ALA A 222 4.43 1.20 -29.91
C ALA A 222 3.08 1.66 -30.47
N SER A 223 3.12 2.19 -31.69
CA SER A 223 1.96 2.25 -32.57
C SER A 223 1.74 0.84 -33.11
N SER A 224 0.69 0.18 -32.64
CA SER A 224 0.07 -0.92 -33.37
C SER A 224 -1.43 -0.92 -33.07
N ALA A 225 -2.16 -0.51 -34.10
CA ALA A 225 -3.59 -0.59 -34.30
C ALA A 225 -4.34 -1.62 -33.45
N LEU A 226 -5.37 -1.15 -32.74
CA LEU A 226 -6.57 -1.93 -32.50
C LEU A 226 -7.78 -1.07 -32.86
N SER A 227 -8.16 -1.14 -34.14
CA SER A 227 -9.46 -0.68 -34.60
C SER A 227 -10.52 -1.67 -34.12
N ILE A 228 -11.24 -1.35 -33.05
CA ILE A 228 -12.51 -1.98 -32.73
C ILE A 228 -13.59 -0.94 -33.02
N ARG A 229 -14.22 -1.08 -34.19
CA ARG A 229 -15.53 -0.50 -34.48
C ARG A 229 -16.56 -1.39 -33.80
N LEU A 230 -17.35 -0.81 -32.90
CA LEU A 230 -18.65 -1.37 -32.51
C LEU A 230 -19.71 -0.82 -33.46
N ARG A 231 -20.34 -1.69 -34.25
CA ARG A 231 -21.70 -1.46 -34.79
C ARG A 231 -22.40 -2.80 -34.89
N ILE A 232 -23.47 -2.89 -34.07
CA ILE A 232 -24.45 -3.96 -33.84
C ILE A 232 -23.91 -5.13 -33.03
#